data_AF-A0A1G2ZVB9-F1
#
_entry.id   AF-A0A1G2ZVB9-F1
#
_cell.length_a   1.000
_cell.length_b   1.000
_cell.length_c   1.000
_cell.angle_alpha   90.00
_cell.angle_beta   90.00
_cell.angle_gamma   90.00
#
_symmetry.space_group_name_H-M   'P 1'
#
loop_
_entity.id
_entity.type
_entity.pdbx_description
1 polymer ?
#
loop_
_entity_poly.entity_id
_entity_poly.type
_entity_poly.pdbx_seq_one_letter_code
_entity_poly.pdbx_strand_id
1 'polypeptide(L)'
;MHPFAHLSWYHLLLDAGVFLPLYVDLGHRGRSCRIMCLLAGGAGALIGSLLFSSRIQTVGMRGLSGISYGLMAVWAMEMVFDRRQSRAFNVIGALLLGFLFFTIAWEHATGTHLLEFLLLDMVGTPIIGCHLGGVAGALTVYLMSRGVSLAARAE
;
A
#
# COMPACT_ATOMS: atom_id res chain seq x y z
N MET A 1 15.87 -23.10 0.80
CA MET A 1 16.02 -21.64 0.58
C MET A 1 14.79 -20.96 1.16
N HIS A 2 14.95 -20.14 2.20
CA HIS A 2 13.82 -19.47 2.85
C HIS A 2 13.44 -18.21 2.04
N PRO A 3 12.17 -18.02 1.63
CA PRO A 3 11.73 -16.84 0.88
C PRO A 3 11.93 -15.52 1.64
N PHE A 4 12.18 -15.59 2.95
CA PHE A 4 12.37 -14.45 3.84
C PHE A 4 13.85 -14.15 4.16
N ALA A 5 14.80 -14.98 3.72
CA ALA A 5 16.20 -14.89 4.16
C ALA A 5 17.00 -13.74 3.50
N HIS A 6 16.43 -13.06 2.50
CA HIS A 6 17.05 -11.92 1.84
C HIS A 6 16.47 -10.56 2.26
N LEU A 7 15.54 -10.51 3.22
CA LEU A 7 15.19 -9.23 3.83
C LEU A 7 16.29 -8.86 4.83
N SER A 8 17.00 -7.77 4.56
CA SER A 8 17.81 -7.16 5.60
C SER A 8 16.90 -6.63 6.71
N TRP A 9 17.36 -6.71 7.96
CA TRP A 9 16.67 -6.11 9.11
C TRP A 9 16.36 -4.63 8.87
N TYR A 10 17.21 -3.95 8.10
CA TYR A 10 17.01 -2.57 7.67
C TYR A 10 15.76 -2.41 6.79
N HIS A 11 15.57 -3.25 5.76
CA HIS A 11 14.36 -3.21 4.93
C HIS A 11 13.09 -3.49 5.74
N LEU A 12 13.14 -4.47 6.63
CA LEU A 12 12.01 -4.78 7.50
C LEU A 12 11.66 -3.60 8.42
N LEU A 13 12.68 -2.91 8.96
CA LEU A 13 12.50 -1.73 9.79
C LEU A 13 11.90 -0.55 9.00
N LEU A 14 12.34 -0.36 7.76
CA LEU A 14 11.86 0.70 6.87
C LEU A 14 10.39 0.46 6.50
N ASP A 15 10.05 -0.77 6.11
CA ASP A 15 8.66 -1.18 5.83
C ASP A 15 7.78 -1.06 7.08
N ALA A 16 8.24 -1.55 8.22
CA ALA A 16 7.51 -1.47 9.49
C ALA A 16 7.34 -0.03 9.98
N GLY A 17 8.32 0.83 9.77
CA GLY A 17 8.30 2.24 10.15
C GLY A 17 7.24 3.04 9.41
N VAL A 18 6.91 2.66 8.17
CA VAL A 18 5.79 3.25 7.42
C VAL A 18 4.47 2.54 7.73
N PHE A 19 4.50 1.21 7.83
CA PHE A 19 3.30 0.40 8.05
C PHE A 19 2.64 0.63 9.41
N LEU A 20 3.42 0.67 10.50
CA LEU A 20 2.86 0.71 11.86
C LEU A 20 2.09 2.02 12.14
N PRO A 21 2.61 3.22 11.81
CA PRO A 21 1.84 4.45 11.97
C PRO A 21 0.54 4.44 11.17
N LEU A 22 0.59 3.99 9.90
CA LEU A 22 -0.60 3.91 9.04
C LEU A 22 -1.65 2.93 9.59
N TYR A 23 -1.21 1.79 10.10
CA TYR A 23 -2.10 0.77 10.68
C TYR A 23 -2.72 1.22 12.01
N VAL A 24 -1.97 1.94 12.83
CA VAL A 24 -2.46 2.50 14.09
C VAL A 24 -3.47 3.61 13.83
N ASP A 25 -3.20 4.52 12.89
CA ASP A 25 -4.09 5.64 12.56
C ASP A 25 -5.42 5.18 11.94
N LEU A 26 -5.39 4.11 11.12
CA LEU A 26 -6.60 3.40 10.67
C LEU A 26 -7.43 2.80 11.82
N GLY A 27 -6.95 2.85 13.06
CA GLY A 27 -7.65 2.39 14.26
C GLY A 27 -8.99 3.08 14.53
N HIS A 28 -9.27 4.24 13.90
CA HIS A 28 -10.59 4.87 13.95
C HIS A 28 -11.66 4.10 13.15
N ARG A 29 -11.28 3.20 12.24
CA ARG A 29 -12.19 2.29 11.54
C ARG A 29 -12.46 1.03 12.36
N GLY A 30 -13.59 0.38 12.08
CA GLY A 30 -13.91 -0.93 12.65
C GLY A 30 -12.81 -1.96 12.34
N ARG A 31 -12.47 -2.79 13.33
CA ARG A 31 -11.39 -3.80 13.23
C ARG A 31 -11.50 -4.67 11.98
N SER A 32 -12.73 -5.01 11.57
CA SER A 32 -13.01 -5.81 10.37
C SER A 32 -12.56 -5.13 9.08
N CYS A 33 -12.86 -3.84 8.90
CA CYS A 33 -12.42 -3.08 7.71
C CYS A 33 -10.90 -3.04 7.65
N ARG A 34 -10.24 -2.83 8.79
CA ARG A 34 -8.77 -2.76 8.86
C ARG A 34 -8.12 -4.07 8.45
N ILE A 35 -8.59 -5.20 8.99
CA ILE A 35 -8.11 -6.53 8.62
C ILE A 35 -8.39 -6.82 7.14
N MET A 36 -9.58 -6.49 6.65
CA MET A 36 -9.94 -6.72 5.25
C MET A 36 -9.09 -5.87 4.28
N CYS A 37 -8.81 -4.60 4.60
CA CYS A 37 -7.91 -3.78 3.79
C CYS A 37 -6.49 -4.36 3.74
N LEU A 38 -6.02 -4.93 4.85
CA LEU A 38 -4.70 -5.55 4.94
C LEU A 38 -4.65 -6.86 4.14
N LEU A 39 -5.65 -7.73 4.29
CA LEU A 39 -5.77 -8.98 3.54
C LEU A 39 -5.95 -8.72 2.03
N ALA A 40 -6.80 -7.77 1.66
CA ALA A 40 -7.03 -7.40 0.27
C ALA A 40 -5.81 -6.68 -0.33
N GLY A 41 -5.12 -5.84 0.43
CA GLY A 41 -3.84 -5.27 0.03
C GLY A 41 -2.76 -6.34 -0.18
N GLY A 42 -2.68 -7.34 0.70
CA GLY A 42 -1.76 -8.47 0.54
C GLY A 42 -2.09 -9.36 -0.65
N ALA A 43 -3.36 -9.72 -0.81
CA ALA A 43 -3.84 -10.51 -1.94
C ALA A 43 -3.67 -9.74 -3.26
N GLY A 44 -4.02 -8.46 -3.28
CA GLY A 44 -3.83 -7.58 -4.42
C GLY A 44 -2.35 -7.46 -4.78
N ALA A 45 -1.46 -7.25 -3.80
CA ALA A 45 -0.02 -7.21 -4.03
C ALA A 45 0.50 -8.52 -4.61
N LEU A 46 0.01 -9.68 -4.13
CA LEU A 46 0.35 -10.98 -4.70
C LEU A 46 -0.13 -11.12 -6.15
N ILE A 47 -1.39 -10.78 -6.43
CA ILE A 47 -1.97 -10.85 -7.78
C ILE A 47 -1.23 -9.92 -8.74
N GLY A 48 -1.01 -8.66 -8.35
CA GLY A 48 -0.27 -7.68 -9.14
C GLY A 48 1.16 -8.15 -9.40
N SER A 49 1.80 -8.78 -8.40
CA SER A 49 3.08 -9.42 -8.60
C SER A 49 2.98 -10.49 -9.71
N LEU A 50 2.06 -11.45 -9.59
CA LEU A 50 1.89 -12.56 -10.53
C LEU A 50 1.58 -12.11 -11.97
N LEU A 51 0.84 -11.01 -12.13
CA LEU A 51 0.45 -10.49 -13.44
C LEU A 51 1.57 -9.71 -14.14
N PHE A 52 2.40 -8.99 -13.38
CA PHE A 52 3.38 -8.05 -13.94
C PHE A 52 4.84 -8.51 -13.81
N SER A 53 5.12 -9.65 -13.15
CA SER A 53 6.48 -10.19 -13.03
C SER A 53 6.55 -11.69 -13.27
N SER A 54 7.20 -12.06 -14.38
CA SER A 54 7.59 -13.44 -14.67
C SER A 54 8.69 -13.99 -13.74
N ARG A 55 9.36 -13.12 -12.95
CA ARG A 55 10.48 -13.50 -12.07
C ARG A 55 10.06 -13.95 -10.67
N ILE A 56 8.78 -13.87 -10.29
CA ILE A 56 8.30 -14.31 -8.97
C ILE A 56 8.63 -15.75 -8.67
N GLN A 57 8.53 -16.62 -9.67
CA GLN A 57 8.82 -18.05 -9.52
C GLN A 57 10.29 -18.30 -9.16
N THR A 58 11.18 -17.34 -9.40
CA THR A 58 12.62 -17.44 -9.15
C THR A 58 13.11 -16.62 -7.95
N VAL A 59 12.49 -15.48 -7.64
CA VAL A 59 12.99 -14.53 -6.63
C VAL A 59 12.13 -14.47 -5.36
N GLY A 60 10.86 -14.91 -5.43
CA GLY A 60 9.86 -14.77 -4.37
C GLY A 60 9.39 -13.33 -4.18
N MET A 61 8.27 -13.12 -3.48
CA MET A 61 7.89 -11.78 -2.99
C MET A 61 8.79 -11.42 -1.80
N ARG A 62 9.33 -10.21 -1.80
CA ARG A 62 10.20 -9.70 -0.74
C ARG A 62 9.63 -8.37 -0.23
N GLY A 63 9.11 -8.36 0.99
CA GLY A 63 8.70 -7.14 1.70
C GLY A 63 7.21 -7.02 1.97
N LEU A 64 6.86 -6.00 2.76
CA LEU A 64 5.49 -5.58 3.07
C LEU A 64 5.08 -4.34 2.25
N SER A 65 5.96 -3.82 1.40
CA SER A 65 5.78 -2.56 0.67
C SER A 65 4.45 -2.47 -0.10
N GLY A 66 4.01 -3.53 -0.78
CA GLY A 66 2.71 -3.53 -1.47
C GLY A 66 1.52 -3.33 -0.53
N ILE A 67 1.56 -3.91 0.66
CA ILE A 67 0.54 -3.71 1.70
C ILE A 67 0.62 -2.27 2.25
N SER A 68 1.84 -1.78 2.51
CA SER A 68 2.07 -0.41 2.98
C SER A 68 1.56 0.64 1.99
N TYR A 69 1.80 0.46 0.69
CA TYR A 69 1.26 1.32 -0.37
C TYR A 69 -0.27 1.27 -0.38
N GLY A 70 -0.86 0.09 -0.21
CA GLY A 70 -2.31 -0.08 -0.08
C GLY A 70 -2.89 0.66 1.13
N LEU A 71 -2.28 0.52 2.31
CA LEU A 71 -2.72 1.22 3.51
C LEU A 71 -2.50 2.74 3.40
N MET A 72 -1.42 3.18 2.77
CA MET A 72 -1.14 4.60 2.54
C MET A 72 -2.17 5.21 1.59
N ALA A 73 -2.61 4.48 0.56
CA ALA A 73 -3.69 4.91 -0.32
C ALA A 73 -5.02 5.05 0.43
N VAL A 74 -5.36 4.08 1.29
CA VAL A 74 -6.55 4.15 2.13
C VAL A 74 -6.49 5.34 3.08
N TRP A 75 -5.37 5.51 3.79
CA TRP A 75 -5.16 6.62 4.72
C TRP A 75 -5.25 7.99 4.04
N ALA A 76 -4.61 8.15 2.87
CA ALA A 76 -4.69 9.36 2.07
C ALA A 76 -6.13 9.65 1.62
N MET A 77 -6.88 8.63 1.19
CA MET A 77 -8.29 8.76 0.85
C MET A 77 -9.15 9.17 2.05
N GLU A 78 -8.86 8.68 3.25
CA GLU A 78 -9.54 9.13 4.47
C GLU A 78 -9.30 10.61 4.74
N MET A 79 -8.05 11.07 4.64
CA MET A 79 -7.75 12.49 4.81
C MET A 79 -8.46 13.37 3.77
N VAL A 80 -8.53 12.94 2.52
CA VAL A 80 -9.19 13.72 1.45
C VAL A 80 -10.69 13.88 1.70
N PHE A 81 -11.32 12.84 2.24
CA PHE A 81 -12.78 12.70 2.17
C PHE A 81 -13.51 12.67 3.53
N ASP A 82 -12.79 12.59 4.65
CA ASP A 82 -13.43 12.72 5.96
C ASP A 82 -13.81 14.18 6.22
N ARG A 83 -15.12 14.42 6.33
CA ARG A 83 -15.70 15.74 6.56
C ARG A 83 -15.33 16.34 7.92
N ARG A 84 -14.78 15.55 8.83
CA ARG A 84 -14.30 16.01 10.14
C ARG A 84 -12.90 16.65 10.07
N GLN A 85 -12.17 16.44 8.98
CA GLN A 85 -10.81 16.95 8.85
C GLN A 85 -10.78 18.39 8.33
N SER A 86 -9.73 19.12 8.68
CA SER A 86 -9.52 20.48 8.21
C SER A 86 -9.09 20.48 6.75
N ARG A 87 -9.33 21.60 6.04
CA ARG A 87 -8.93 21.75 4.63
C ARG A 87 -7.45 21.46 4.39
N ALA A 88 -6.58 21.76 5.35
CA ALA A 88 -5.15 21.48 5.27
C ALA A 88 -4.86 19.97 5.19
N PHE A 89 -5.52 19.17 6.03
CA PHE A 89 -5.38 17.71 5.97
C PHE A 89 -5.91 17.13 4.66
N ASN A 90 -7.01 17.65 4.13
CA ASN A 90 -7.53 17.21 2.84
C ASN A 90 -6.53 17.47 1.70
N VAL A 91 -5.85 18.63 1.73
CA VAL A 91 -4.79 18.96 0.77
C VAL A 91 -3.60 18.03 0.93
N ILE A 92 -3.14 17.78 2.17
CA ILE A 92 -2.06 16.84 2.45
C ILE A 92 -2.41 15.43 1.92
N GLY A 93 -3.63 14.95 2.18
CA GLY A 93 -4.10 13.68 1.66
C GLY A 93 -4.12 13.64 0.13
N ALA A 94 -4.56 14.71 -0.52
CA ALA A 94 -4.56 14.79 -1.99
C ALA A 94 -3.14 14.80 -2.57
N LEU A 95 -2.22 15.52 -1.93
CA LEU A 95 -0.81 15.54 -2.32
C LEU A 95 -0.15 14.17 -2.13
N LEU A 96 -0.41 13.49 -1.01
CA LEU A 96 0.10 12.15 -0.74
C LEU A 96 -0.44 11.13 -1.74
N LEU A 97 -1.74 11.20 -2.05
CA LEU A 97 -2.36 10.32 -3.04
C LEU A 97 -1.80 10.58 -4.44
N GLY A 98 -1.65 11.85 -4.82
CA GLY A 98 -1.03 12.25 -6.08
C GLY A 98 0.42 11.78 -6.20
N PHE A 99 1.21 11.96 -5.15
CA PHE A 99 2.59 11.51 -5.07
C PHE A 99 2.69 9.97 -5.14
N LEU A 100 1.81 9.26 -4.44
CA LEU A 100 1.74 7.79 -4.47
C LEU A 100 1.44 7.27 -5.89
N PHE A 101 0.41 7.80 -6.55
CA PHE A 101 0.07 7.38 -7.91
C PHE A 101 1.16 7.76 -8.91
N PHE A 102 1.75 8.94 -8.78
CA PHE A 102 2.90 9.35 -9.58
C PHE A 102 4.06 8.38 -9.41
N THR A 103 4.39 8.00 -8.17
CA THR A 103 5.47 7.07 -7.86
C THR A 103 5.22 5.71 -8.51
N ILE A 104 4.03 5.12 -8.31
CA ILE A 104 3.68 3.81 -8.91
C ILE A 104 3.72 3.87 -10.44
N ALA A 105 3.20 4.93 -11.05
CA ALA A 105 3.20 5.09 -12.51
C ALA A 105 4.63 5.26 -13.05
N TRP A 106 5.46 6.04 -12.37
CA TRP A 106 6.87 6.22 -12.72
C TRP A 106 7.63 4.90 -12.61
N GLU A 107 7.53 4.21 -11.47
CA GLU A 107 8.19 2.91 -11.26
C GLU A 107 7.78 1.90 -12.35
N HIS A 108 6.50 1.86 -12.71
CA HIS A 108 6.00 0.96 -13.76
C HIS A 108 6.46 1.37 -15.17
N ALA A 109 6.66 2.66 -15.42
CA ALA A 109 7.14 3.15 -16.71
C ALA A 109 8.65 2.93 -16.89
N THR A 110 9.45 3.13 -15.83
CA THR A 110 10.92 3.04 -15.91
C THR A 110 11.46 1.67 -15.61
N GLY A 111 10.70 0.82 -14.90
CA GLY A 111 11.20 -0.45 -14.38
C GLY A 111 12.20 -0.27 -13.23
N THR A 112 12.33 0.94 -12.69
CA THR A 112 13.26 1.30 -11.60
C THR A 112 12.49 1.78 -10.38
N HIS A 113 13.06 1.64 -9.19
CA HIS A 113 12.44 2.15 -7.97
C HIS A 113 12.81 3.59 -7.72
N LEU A 114 11.83 4.44 -7.44
CA LEU A 114 12.08 5.87 -7.24
C LEU A 114 12.92 6.12 -5.97
N LEU A 115 12.83 5.22 -4.99
CA LEU A 115 13.60 5.23 -3.75
C LEU A 115 14.73 4.19 -3.73
N GLU A 116 15.23 3.79 -4.89
CA GLU A 116 16.32 2.80 -5.01
C GLU A 116 17.57 3.20 -4.20
N PHE A 117 17.83 4.50 -4.03
CA PHE A 117 18.92 5.02 -3.20
C PHE A 117 18.76 4.73 -1.69
N LEU A 118 17.53 4.54 -1.18
CA LEU A 118 17.31 4.07 0.19
C LEU A 118 17.53 2.55 0.31
N LEU A 119 17.53 1.81 -0.80
CA LEU A 119 17.65 0.35 -0.78
C LEU A 119 19.11 -0.12 -0.62
N LEU A 120 20.09 0.80 -0.55
CA LEU A 120 21.52 0.58 -0.19
C LEU A 120 22.10 -0.73 -0.74
N ASP A 121 22.02 -0.95 -2.06
CA ASP A 121 22.55 -2.15 -2.75
C ASP A 121 22.06 -3.50 -2.19
N MET A 122 20.99 -3.52 -1.39
CA MET A 122 20.46 -4.73 -0.78
C MET A 122 19.49 -5.47 -1.71
N VAL A 123 20.12 -6.14 -2.67
CA VAL A 123 19.70 -7.29 -3.49
C VAL A 123 18.22 -7.69 -3.45
N GLY A 124 17.49 -7.19 -4.46
CA GLY A 124 16.29 -7.80 -5.03
C GLY A 124 15.64 -6.83 -6.00
N THR A 125 15.42 -7.23 -7.26
CA THR A 125 14.61 -6.44 -8.21
C THR A 125 13.19 -6.37 -7.65
N PRO A 126 12.71 -5.23 -7.14
CA PRO A 126 11.43 -5.20 -6.47
C PRO A 126 10.33 -5.32 -7.53
N ILE A 127 9.26 -6.02 -7.15
CA ILE A 127 8.21 -6.38 -8.09
C ILE A 127 7.23 -5.22 -8.15
N ILE A 128 7.44 -4.32 -9.10
CA ILE A 128 6.65 -3.08 -9.25
C ILE A 128 5.13 -3.34 -9.29
N GLY A 129 4.71 -4.46 -9.89
CA GLY A 129 3.32 -4.90 -9.91
C GLY A 129 2.69 -5.11 -8.52
N CYS A 130 3.49 -5.36 -7.48
CA CYS A 130 3.01 -5.55 -6.12
C CYS A 130 2.45 -4.26 -5.50
N HIS A 131 3.03 -3.09 -5.84
CA HIS A 131 2.58 -1.80 -5.34
C HIS A 131 1.21 -1.45 -5.91
N LEU A 132 1.05 -1.57 -7.23
CA LEU A 132 -0.22 -1.33 -7.92
C LEU A 132 -1.31 -2.28 -7.42
N GLY A 133 -0.99 -3.57 -7.33
CA GLY A 133 -1.90 -4.58 -6.84
C GLY A 133 -2.36 -4.34 -5.39
N GLY A 134 -1.42 -3.96 -4.51
CA GLY A 134 -1.73 -3.66 -3.11
C GLY A 134 -2.63 -2.43 -2.94
N VAL A 135 -2.39 -1.38 -3.72
CA VAL A 135 -3.28 -0.20 -3.78
C VAL A 135 -4.66 -0.57 -4.27
N ALA A 136 -4.78 -1.31 -5.38
CA ALA A 136 -6.05 -1.70 -5.93
C ALA A 136 -6.88 -2.56 -4.95
N GLY A 137 -6.24 -3.55 -4.31
CA GLY A 137 -6.89 -4.42 -3.35
C GLY A 137 -7.39 -3.69 -2.11
N ALA A 138 -6.54 -2.88 -1.47
CA ALA A 138 -6.90 -2.15 -0.26
C ALA A 138 -7.98 -1.07 -0.53
N LEU A 139 -7.87 -0.33 -1.64
CA LEU A 139 -8.86 0.68 -2.01
C LEU A 139 -10.23 0.07 -2.34
N THR A 140 -10.28 -1.11 -2.95
CA THR A 140 -11.54 -1.79 -3.26
C THR A 140 -12.34 -2.04 -1.98
N VAL A 141 -11.72 -2.65 -0.97
CA VAL A 141 -12.37 -2.89 0.33
C VAL A 141 -12.76 -1.59 1.01
N TYR A 142 -11.87 -0.59 0.99
CA TYR A 142 -12.15 0.71 1.57
C TYR A 142 -13.40 1.37 0.95
N LEU A 143 -13.48 1.43 -0.38
CA LEU A 143 -14.60 2.03 -1.09
C LEU A 143 -15.91 1.27 -0.82
N MET A 144 -15.88 -0.07 -0.78
CA MET A 144 -17.04 -0.89 -0.43
C MET A 144 -17.52 -0.61 1.00
N SER A 145 -16.62 -0.63 1.98
CA SER A 145 -16.97 -0.36 3.39
C SER A 145 -17.54 1.05 3.61
N ARG A 146 -17.01 2.03 2.86
CA ARG A 146 -17.50 3.40 2.88
C ARG A 146 -18.88 3.53 2.24
N GLY A 147 -19.12 2.85 1.12
CA GLY A 147 -20.43 2.78 0.47
C GLY A 147 -21.51 2.22 1.40
N VAL A 148 -21.22 1.10 2.06
CA VAL A 148 -22.11 0.49 3.07
C VAL A 148 -22.41 1.46 4.21
N SER A 149 -21.38 2.15 4.72
CA SER A 149 -21.53 3.12 5.82
C SER A 149 -22.35 4.36 5.43
N LEU A 150 -22.32 4.77 4.16
CA LEU A 150 -23.12 5.89 3.66
C LEU A 150 -24.58 5.47 3.42
N ALA A 151 -24.82 4.27 2.89
CA ALA A 151 -26.15 3.72 2.70
C ALA A 151 -26.90 3.57 4.04
N ALA A 152 -26.24 3.01 5.06
CA ALA A 152 -26.80 2.84 6.40
C ALA A 152 -27.10 4.15 7.16
N ARG A 153 -26.64 5.31 6.66
CA ARG A 153 -26.95 6.64 7.23
C ARG A 153 -28.05 7.39 6.47
N ALA A 154 -28.47 6.87 5.31
CA ALA A 154 -29.52 7.45 4.49
C ALA A 154 -30.90 6.83 4.77
N GLU A 155 -30.93 5.69 5.48
CA GLU A 155 -32.12 5.05 6.06
C GLU A 155 -32.43 5.63 7.45
#